data_AF-A0A9D7Y9E8-F1
#
_entry.id   AF-A0A9D7Y9E8-F1
#
_cell.length_a   1.000
_cell.length_b   1.000
_cell.length_c   1.000
_cell.angle_alpha   90.00
_cell.angle_beta   90.00
_cell.angle_gamma   90.00
#
_symmetry.space_group_name_H-M   'P 1'
#
loop_
_entity.id
_entity.type
_entity.pdbx_description
1 polymer ?
#
loop_
_entity_poly.entity_id
_entity_poly.type
_entity_poly.pdbx_seq_one_letter_code
_entity_poly.pdbx_strand_id
1 'polypeptide(L)'
;MKKFVFIILMGMAVASCAKKMTPATAETPAGNTGGVTATADNDKASNSGSNTVAAGTATIAVPASAEGSKSSGEVKDPSPEVAGMQTYNAKCGRCHGLKVVSDYSADRWITVMQVMAPKAKLSDLEKENVLAYVKANAKR
;
A
#
# COMPACT_ATOMS: atom_id res chain seq x y z
N MET A 1 26.20 -34.53 1.56
CA MET A 1 25.83 -35.61 0.62
C MET A 1 25.71 -34.99 -0.76
N LYS A 2 26.54 -35.46 -1.69
CA LYS A 2 26.91 -34.82 -2.95
C LYS A 2 26.55 -35.80 -4.06
N LYS A 3 25.59 -35.45 -4.92
CA LYS A 3 25.19 -36.16 -6.14
C LYS A 3 24.68 -35.08 -7.10
N PHE A 4 25.57 -34.45 -7.87
CA PHE A 4 25.81 -34.75 -9.29
C PHE A 4 24.51 -34.71 -10.11
N VAL A 5 24.20 -33.58 -10.77
CA VAL A 5 24.70 -33.15 -12.10
C VAL A 5 24.02 -33.97 -13.21
N PHE A 6 23.32 -33.26 -14.11
CA PHE A 6 23.32 -33.34 -15.59
C PHE A 6 21.94 -32.88 -16.13
N ILE A 7 21.86 -31.65 -16.63
CA ILE A 7 21.72 -31.32 -18.06
C ILE A 7 20.29 -31.54 -18.58
N ILE A 8 19.62 -30.46 -18.99
CA ILE A 8 19.25 -30.22 -20.39
C ILE A 8 19.30 -28.71 -20.63
N LEU A 9 20.39 -28.34 -21.28
CA LEU A 9 20.57 -27.14 -22.06
C LEU A 9 19.79 -27.36 -23.35
N MET A 10 18.79 -26.53 -23.62
CA MET A 10 18.29 -26.36 -24.98
C MET A 10 17.87 -24.90 -25.16
N GLY A 11 18.84 -24.11 -25.63
CA GLY A 11 18.57 -22.78 -26.12
C GLY A 11 17.84 -22.82 -27.46
N MET A 12 17.05 -21.79 -27.71
CA MET A 12 16.87 -21.25 -29.04
C MET A 12 16.91 -19.73 -28.93
N ALA A 13 18.02 -19.17 -29.41
CA ALA A 13 18.13 -17.78 -29.81
C ALA A 13 17.58 -17.67 -31.24
N VAL A 14 16.66 -16.73 -31.46
CA VAL A 14 16.35 -16.10 -32.75
C VAL A 14 15.89 -14.68 -32.39
N ALA A 15 16.78 -13.70 -32.46
CA ALA A 15 17.12 -12.93 -33.65
C ALA A 15 15.96 -11.99 -34.12
N SER A 16 16.09 -10.73 -33.70
CA SER A 16 15.99 -9.53 -34.54
C SER A 16 14.68 -9.24 -35.28
N CYS A 17 14.02 -8.14 -34.89
CA CYS A 17 13.56 -7.10 -35.82
C CYS A 17 13.44 -5.77 -35.06
N ALA A 18 14.51 -4.96 -35.14
CA ALA A 18 14.42 -3.52 -34.93
C ALA A 18 13.83 -2.88 -36.20
N LYS A 19 12.75 -2.12 -36.07
CA LYS A 19 12.41 -1.10 -37.07
C LYS A 19 12.16 0.25 -36.41
N LYS A 20 13.26 1.00 -36.41
CA LYS A 20 13.39 2.45 -36.35
C LYS A 20 12.56 3.09 -37.48
N MET A 21 11.63 3.97 -37.14
CA MET A 21 11.13 5.02 -38.03
C MET A 21 11.01 6.32 -37.22
N THR A 22 11.65 7.36 -37.75
CA THR A 22 11.69 8.74 -37.26
C THR A 22 10.84 9.63 -38.20
N PRO A 23 10.77 10.96 -38.00
CA PRO A 23 9.57 11.72 -37.62
C PRO A 23 8.80 12.36 -38.80
N ALA A 24 7.61 12.91 -38.52
CA ALA A 24 7.01 13.96 -39.33
C ALA A 24 6.46 15.07 -38.41
N THR A 25 6.87 16.30 -38.74
CA THR A 25 6.63 17.57 -38.07
C THR A 25 5.43 18.30 -38.71
N ALA A 26 4.70 19.05 -37.86
CA ALA A 26 3.80 20.19 -38.13
C ALA A 26 2.46 19.85 -38.84
N GLU A 27 1.31 20.43 -38.49
CA GLU A 27 1.06 21.85 -38.18
C GLU A 27 -0.02 22.08 -37.08
N THR A 28 0.17 23.18 -36.34
CA THR A 28 -0.71 23.91 -35.39
C THR A 28 -1.27 25.13 -36.17
N PRO A 29 -2.49 25.69 -35.95
CA PRO A 29 -2.69 26.61 -34.82
C PRO A 29 -4.12 26.88 -34.28
N ALA A 30 -4.10 27.67 -33.19
CA ALA A 30 -5.16 28.38 -32.46
C ALA A 30 -5.65 27.66 -31.19
N GLY A 31 -5.50 28.19 -29.97
CA GLY A 31 -4.96 29.47 -29.51
C GLY A 31 -5.83 30.01 -28.39
N ASN A 32 -5.34 29.96 -27.14
CA ASN A 32 -5.80 30.89 -26.10
C ASN A 32 -4.82 30.95 -24.93
N THR A 33 -4.58 32.20 -24.58
CA THR A 33 -3.51 32.81 -23.80
C THR A 33 -3.95 33.02 -22.35
N GLY A 34 -2.96 33.11 -21.45
CA GLY A 34 -3.08 33.63 -20.08
C GLY A 34 -2.60 32.60 -19.05
N GLY A 35 -1.39 32.62 -18.50
CA GLY A 35 -0.44 33.71 -18.36
C GLY A 35 -0.62 34.44 -17.02
N VAL A 36 -0.16 33.83 -15.92
CA VAL A 36 0.45 34.55 -14.79
C VAL A 36 1.56 33.70 -14.16
N THR A 37 2.63 34.41 -13.86
CA THR A 37 3.99 34.01 -13.51
C THR A 37 4.24 33.93 -12.01
N ALA A 38 5.29 33.18 -11.68
CA ALA A 38 6.17 33.33 -10.51
C ALA A 38 5.57 32.85 -9.16
N THR A 39 6.32 32.29 -8.19
CA THR A 39 7.77 32.31 -7.92
C THR A 39 8.09 31.13 -7.00
N ALA A 40 9.38 30.80 -6.90
CA ALA A 40 9.99 29.97 -5.86
C ALA A 40 9.56 30.39 -4.43
N ASP A 41 9.54 29.44 -3.49
CA ASP A 41 10.56 29.35 -2.42
C ASP A 41 10.23 28.29 -1.36
N ASN A 42 11.31 27.61 -0.97
CA ASN A 42 11.70 26.96 0.28
C ASN A 42 10.69 26.68 1.42
N ASP A 43 10.92 25.49 2.00
CA ASP A 43 10.88 25.12 3.42
C ASP A 43 9.68 25.52 4.28
N LYS A 44 9.08 24.50 4.93
CA LYS A 44 9.07 24.37 6.41
C LYS A 44 8.04 23.34 6.84
N ALA A 45 8.54 22.29 7.48
CA ALA A 45 7.77 21.45 8.38
C ALA A 45 6.99 22.32 9.38
N SER A 46 5.69 22.09 9.48
CA SER A 46 4.91 22.59 10.60
C SER A 46 4.06 21.45 11.14
N ASN A 47 4.66 20.76 12.11
CA ASN A 47 3.94 20.13 13.22
C ASN A 47 3.03 21.19 13.85
N SER A 48 1.72 21.02 13.73
CA SER A 48 0.75 21.76 14.54
C SER A 48 0.19 20.82 15.58
N GLY A 49 0.88 20.78 16.72
CA GLY A 49 0.22 20.54 17.99
C GLY A 49 -0.63 21.76 18.32
N SER A 50 -1.92 21.54 18.57
CA SER A 50 -2.73 22.45 19.36
C SER A 50 -3.21 21.65 20.57
N ASN A 51 -2.79 22.11 21.74
CA ASN A 51 -2.96 21.45 23.02
C ASN A 51 -3.98 22.25 23.85
N THR A 52 -4.81 21.54 24.63
CA THR A 52 -5.49 22.03 25.86
C THR A 52 -6.66 23.00 25.65
N VAL A 53 -7.84 22.92 26.28
CA VAL A 53 -8.28 22.55 27.65
C VAL A 53 -9.72 21.96 27.54
N ALA A 54 -10.30 21.18 28.44
CA ALA A 54 -10.40 21.36 29.88
C ALA A 54 -10.86 20.07 30.60
N ALA A 55 -10.57 20.06 31.90
CA ALA A 55 -10.78 19.01 32.87
C ALA A 55 -12.24 18.55 33.03
N GLY A 56 -12.38 17.25 33.27
CA GLY A 56 -13.62 16.61 33.71
C GLY A 56 -13.29 15.25 34.34
N THR A 57 -13.00 15.29 35.64
CA THR A 57 -12.69 14.18 36.52
C THR A 57 -13.85 13.18 36.60
N ALA A 58 -13.63 11.89 36.28
CA ALA A 58 -14.36 10.77 36.87
C ALA A 58 -13.64 9.43 36.60
N THR A 59 -12.94 8.97 37.63
CA THR A 59 -12.36 7.64 37.79
C THR A 59 -13.45 6.57 37.89
N ILE A 60 -13.41 5.50 37.10
CA ILE A 60 -13.74 4.13 37.55
C ILE A 60 -12.81 3.14 36.83
N ALA A 61 -12.11 2.34 37.64
CA ALA A 61 -11.22 1.26 37.26
C ALA A 61 -11.96 -0.09 37.25
N VAL A 62 -11.59 -0.98 36.32
CA VAL A 62 -11.54 -2.45 36.49
C VAL A 62 -10.61 -3.04 35.41
N PRO A 63 -10.00 -4.22 35.63
CA PRO A 63 -8.57 -4.41 35.40
C PRO A 63 -8.21 -5.45 34.33
N ALA A 64 -6.95 -5.37 33.91
CA ALA A 64 -6.04 -6.45 33.53
C ALA A 64 -6.60 -7.66 32.78
N SER A 65 -6.30 -7.69 31.48
CA SER A 65 -5.64 -8.86 30.89
C SER A 65 -4.53 -8.35 29.96
N ALA A 66 -3.34 -8.25 30.53
CA ALA A 66 -2.10 -8.08 29.79
C ALA A 66 -1.58 -9.48 29.44
N GLU A 67 -1.17 -9.65 28.20
CA GLU A 67 -0.10 -10.51 27.68
C GLU A 67 -0.25 -10.40 26.15
N GLY A 68 0.49 -9.57 25.40
CA GLY A 68 1.84 -9.10 25.59
C GLY A 68 2.63 -9.60 24.38
N SER A 69 3.05 -8.69 23.49
CA SER A 69 4.43 -8.71 23.04
C SER A 69 4.80 -7.38 22.38
N LYS A 70 5.70 -6.69 23.08
CA LYS A 70 6.56 -5.64 22.56
C LYS A 70 7.22 -6.08 21.26
N SER A 71 7.37 -5.15 20.33
CA SER A 71 8.69 -4.91 19.75
C SER A 71 8.87 -3.41 19.51
N SER A 72 9.82 -2.85 20.23
CA SER A 72 10.44 -1.56 19.97
C SER A 72 11.89 -1.87 19.61
N GLY A 73 12.32 -1.41 18.42
CA GLY A 73 13.74 -1.23 18.11
C GLY A 73 14.29 -2.04 16.94
N GLU A 74 13.91 -1.68 15.71
CA GLU A 74 14.78 -1.67 14.50
C GLU A 74 14.00 -0.87 13.45
N VAL A 75 14.45 0.34 13.11
CA VAL A 75 13.82 1.12 12.03
C VAL A 75 14.34 0.58 10.71
N LYS A 76 13.63 -0.40 10.16
CA LYS A 76 13.69 -0.75 8.74
C LYS A 76 12.36 -1.39 8.35
N ASP A 77 11.51 -0.57 7.74
CA ASP A 77 10.20 -0.85 7.13
C ASP A 77 9.28 -1.88 7.83
N PRO A 78 8.04 -1.49 8.21
CA PRO A 78 7.11 -2.44 8.83
C PRO A 78 6.89 -3.66 7.91
N SER A 79 6.86 -4.86 8.49
CA SER A 79 6.48 -6.11 7.79
C SER A 79 5.20 -5.89 6.97
N PRO A 80 5.04 -6.47 5.77
CA PRO A 80 3.88 -6.24 4.92
C PRO A 80 2.55 -6.51 5.62
N GLU A 81 2.48 -7.47 6.54
CA GLU A 81 1.30 -7.76 7.35
C GLU A 81 0.97 -6.62 8.33
N VAL A 82 1.99 -6.01 8.95
CA VAL A 82 1.82 -4.89 9.87
C VAL A 82 1.38 -3.65 9.09
N ALA A 83 2.04 -3.34 7.97
CA ALA A 83 1.64 -2.25 7.08
C ALA A 83 0.22 -2.46 6.51
N GLY A 84 -0.10 -3.71 6.18
CA GLY A 84 -1.39 -4.14 5.68
C GLY A 84 -2.50 -3.96 6.70
N MET A 85 -2.25 -4.34 7.95
CA MET A 85 -3.19 -4.13 9.06
C MET A 85 -3.52 -2.65 9.22
N GLN A 86 -2.52 -1.77 9.18
CA GLN A 86 -2.74 -0.33 9.30
C GLN A 86 -3.60 0.20 8.16
N THR A 87 -3.28 -0.19 6.93
CA THR A 87 -4.03 0.19 5.73
C THR A 87 -5.47 -0.34 5.79
N TYR A 88 -5.65 -1.58 6.23
CA TYR A 88 -6.95 -2.23 6.35
C TYR A 88 -7.88 -1.46 7.30
N ASN A 89 -7.39 -1.17 8.52
CA ASN A 89 -8.15 -0.45 9.53
C ASN A 89 -8.43 1.01 9.11
N ALA A 90 -7.49 1.66 8.43
CA ALA A 90 -7.63 3.05 8.02
C ALA A 90 -8.52 3.25 6.78
N LYS A 91 -8.50 2.33 5.81
CA LYS A 91 -9.10 2.56 4.47
C LYS A 91 -10.28 1.64 4.16
N CYS A 92 -10.30 0.39 4.63
CA CYS A 92 -11.30 -0.60 4.17
C CYS A 92 -12.69 -0.43 4.81
N GLY A 93 -12.81 0.33 5.91
CA GLY A 93 -14.09 0.64 6.57
C GLY A 93 -14.74 1.96 6.14
N ARG A 94 -14.15 2.70 5.19
CA ARG A 94 -14.59 4.06 4.85
C ARG A 94 -15.88 4.13 4.03
N CYS A 95 -16.17 3.09 3.24
CA CYS A 95 -17.29 3.08 2.30
C CYS A 95 -18.39 2.08 2.68
N HIS A 96 -18.09 1.13 3.56
CA HIS A 96 -18.99 0.12 4.11
C HIS A 96 -18.38 -0.42 5.41
N GLY A 97 -19.13 -1.23 6.15
CA GLY A 97 -18.62 -1.86 7.38
C GLY A 97 -17.29 -2.59 7.14
N LEU A 98 -16.36 -2.42 8.08
CA LEU A 98 -15.10 -3.14 8.07
C LEU A 98 -15.39 -4.63 8.27
N LYS A 99 -14.94 -5.45 7.33
CA LYS A 99 -15.17 -6.89 7.37
C LYS A 99 -14.32 -7.54 8.44
N VAL A 100 -14.77 -8.66 8.99
CA VAL A 100 -13.92 -9.46 9.89
C VAL A 100 -13.04 -10.34 9.01
N VAL A 101 -11.72 -10.32 9.27
CA VAL A 101 -10.75 -11.00 8.41
C VAL A 101 -10.98 -12.52 8.35
N SER A 102 -11.38 -13.10 9.48
CA SER A 102 -11.67 -14.52 9.64
C SER A 102 -13.03 -14.98 9.07
N ASP A 103 -13.86 -14.07 8.53
CA ASP A 103 -15.12 -14.45 7.86
C ASP A 103 -14.87 -15.08 6.48
N TYR A 104 -13.72 -14.81 5.88
CA TYR A 104 -13.38 -15.24 4.52
C TYR A 104 -12.08 -16.05 4.49
N SER A 105 -11.99 -16.98 3.54
CA SER A 105 -10.74 -17.72 3.27
C SER A 105 -9.70 -16.84 2.57
N ALA A 106 -8.44 -17.26 2.62
CA ALA A 106 -7.33 -16.55 1.99
C ALA A 106 -7.58 -16.32 0.48
N ASP A 107 -8.15 -17.29 -0.23
CA ASP A 107 -8.47 -17.17 -1.66
C ASP A 107 -9.64 -16.22 -1.92
N ARG A 108 -10.65 -16.25 -1.04
CA ARG A 108 -11.78 -15.32 -1.16
C ARG A 108 -11.30 -13.87 -1.02
N TRP A 109 -10.35 -13.61 -0.13
CA TRP A 109 -9.75 -12.29 0.01
C TRP A 109 -9.07 -11.76 -1.26
N ILE A 110 -8.51 -12.64 -2.11
CA ILE A 110 -7.92 -12.23 -3.40
C ILE A 110 -8.99 -11.59 -4.29
N THR A 111 -10.14 -12.26 -4.42
CA THR A 111 -11.26 -11.74 -5.23
C THR A 111 -11.86 -10.47 -4.65
N VAL A 112 -11.97 -10.37 -3.31
CA VAL A 112 -12.42 -9.15 -2.63
C VAL A 112 -11.46 -8.00 -2.91
N MET A 113 -10.16 -8.25 -2.87
CA MET A 113 -9.15 -7.21 -3.10
C MET A 113 -9.16 -6.69 -4.54
N GLN A 114 -9.42 -7.55 -5.53
CA GLN A 114 -9.54 -7.13 -6.93
C GLN A 114 -10.65 -6.09 -7.13
N VAL A 115 -11.77 -6.21 -6.40
CA VAL A 115 -12.89 -5.27 -6.50
C VAL A 115 -12.71 -4.07 -5.57
N MET A 116 -12.19 -4.28 -4.36
CA MET A 116 -12.12 -3.23 -3.34
C MET A 116 -10.89 -2.33 -3.45
N ALA A 117 -9.73 -2.85 -3.86
CA ALA A 117 -8.52 -2.03 -4.00
C ALA A 117 -8.71 -0.79 -4.90
N PRO A 118 -9.29 -0.89 -6.13
CA PRO A 118 -9.52 0.30 -6.95
C PRO A 118 -10.57 1.23 -6.34
N LYS A 119 -11.60 0.69 -5.69
CA LYS A 119 -12.67 1.48 -5.05
C LYS A 119 -12.18 2.25 -3.81
N ALA A 120 -11.27 1.64 -3.05
CA ALA A 120 -10.61 2.23 -1.90
C ALA A 120 -9.37 3.07 -2.27
N LYS A 121 -9.05 3.15 -3.57
CA LYS A 121 -7.88 3.86 -4.11
C LYS A 121 -6.58 3.44 -3.39
N LEU A 122 -6.38 2.13 -3.27
CA LEU A 122 -5.12 1.59 -2.76
C LEU A 122 -4.06 1.67 -3.85
N SER A 123 -2.83 2.06 -3.48
CA SER A 123 -1.66 1.81 -4.33
C SER A 123 -1.38 0.31 -4.45
N ASP A 124 -0.56 -0.09 -5.42
CA ASP A 124 -0.21 -1.51 -5.59
C ASP A 124 0.47 -2.08 -4.34
N LEU A 125 1.38 -1.32 -3.72
CA LEU A 125 2.04 -1.71 -2.47
C LEU A 125 1.05 -1.81 -1.30
N GLU A 126 0.14 -0.84 -1.14
CA GLU A 126 -0.90 -0.89 -0.12
C GLU A 126 -1.79 -2.13 -0.29
N LYS A 127 -2.18 -2.42 -1.54
CA LYS A 127 -2.98 -3.60 -1.88
C LYS A 127 -2.28 -4.90 -1.52
N GLU A 128 -0.99 -5.03 -1.86
CA GLU A 128 -0.18 -6.21 -1.54
C GLU A 128 -0.03 -6.40 -0.02
N ASN A 129 0.27 -5.33 0.71
CA ASN A 129 0.37 -5.35 2.16
C ASN A 129 -0.95 -5.76 2.81
N VAL A 130 -2.08 -5.19 2.39
CA VAL A 130 -3.39 -5.59 2.90
C VAL A 130 -3.67 -7.06 2.56
N LEU A 131 -3.31 -7.55 1.37
CA LEU A 131 -3.43 -8.97 1.02
C LEU A 131 -2.61 -9.88 1.93
N ALA A 132 -1.37 -9.49 2.25
CA ALA A 132 -0.54 -10.24 3.20
C ALA A 132 -1.22 -10.33 4.57
N TYR A 133 -1.70 -9.19 5.09
CA TYR A 133 -2.43 -9.13 6.35
C TYR A 133 -3.69 -10.00 6.35
N VAL A 134 -4.58 -9.84 5.37
CA VAL A 134 -5.86 -10.56 5.39
C VAL A 134 -5.69 -12.05 5.18
N LYS A 135 -4.69 -12.49 4.39
CA LYS A 135 -4.40 -13.92 4.19
C LYS A 135 -3.80 -14.56 5.43
N ALA A 136 -2.91 -13.86 6.14
CA ALA A 136 -2.31 -14.36 7.38
C ALA A 136 -3.33 -14.60 8.49
N ASN A 137 -4.44 -13.84 8.47
CA ASN A 137 -5.50 -13.87 9.49
C ASN A 137 -6.84 -14.41 8.95
N ALA A 138 -6.83 -14.99 7.73
CA ALA A 138 -8.02 -15.53 7.09
C ALA A 138 -8.54 -16.79 7.80
N LYS A 139 -9.78 -17.16 7.48
CA LYS A 139 -10.34 -18.46 7.86
C LYS A 139 -9.42 -19.58 7.37
N ARG A 140 -9.04 -20.46 8.29
CA ARG A 140 -8.28 -21.69 8.02
C ARG A 140 -9.15 -22.76 7.39
#